data_AF-A0A2M9E9N2-F1
#
_entry.id   AF-A0A2M9E9N2-F1
#
_cell.length_a   1.000
_cell.length_b   1.000
_cell.length_c   1.000
_cell.angle_alpha   90.00
_cell.angle_beta   90.00
_cell.angle_gamma   90.00
#
_symmetry.space_group_name_H-M   'P 1'
#
loop_
_entity.id
_entity.type
_entity.pdbx_description
1 polymer ?
#
loop_
_entity_poly.entity_id
_entity_poly.type
_entity_poly.pdbx_seq_one_letter_code
_entity_poly.pdbx_strand_id
1 'polypeptide(L)'
;MGWSIGYDPRWKRDIGYGVPAFCDQPGCDEEIDRGLGFKCDDEECGCGKFYCEAHLYDTRPHTHAAPPKREHPSWAEHVLTDESWARWRAENPEGVAYMGTQRGGRADG
;
A
#
# COMPACT_ATOMS: atom_id res chain seq x y z
N MET A 1 9.13 0.11 -20.55
CA MET A 1 7.80 -0.33 -20.05
C MET A 1 8.02 -1.14 -18.78
N GLY A 2 8.21 -0.49 -17.63
CA GLY A 2 8.48 -1.16 -16.35
C GLY A 2 7.19 -1.57 -15.67
N TRP A 3 6.73 -2.80 -15.88
CA TRP A 3 5.53 -3.38 -15.28
C TRP A 3 5.83 -3.92 -13.87
N SER A 4 6.22 -3.04 -12.95
CA SER A 4 6.50 -3.46 -11.56
C SER A 4 5.29 -3.30 -10.63
N ILE A 5 4.16 -2.82 -11.13
CA ILE A 5 2.94 -2.56 -10.36
C ILE A 5 1.91 -3.66 -10.63
N GLY A 6 1.44 -4.30 -9.56
CA GLY A 6 0.31 -5.22 -9.54
C GLY A 6 -0.81 -4.70 -8.64
N TYR A 7 -1.91 -5.45 -8.56
CA TYR A 7 -3.05 -5.11 -7.71
C TYR A 7 -3.35 -6.26 -6.75
N ASP A 8 -3.50 -5.94 -5.47
CA ASP A 8 -3.92 -6.89 -4.44
C ASP A 8 -5.45 -6.85 -4.28
N PRO A 9 -6.20 -7.88 -4.74
CA PRO A 9 -7.65 -7.89 -4.62
C PRO A 9 -8.14 -8.10 -3.18
N ARG A 10 -7.29 -8.60 -2.27
CA ARG A 10 -7.64 -8.83 -0.86
C ARG A 10 -7.79 -7.50 -0.13
N TRP A 11 -6.79 -6.63 -0.30
CA TRP A 11 -6.73 -5.34 0.39
C TRP A 11 -7.10 -4.14 -0.50
N LYS A 12 -7.41 -4.40 -1.78
CA LYS A 12 -7.83 -3.42 -2.78
C LYS A 12 -6.84 -2.26 -2.90
N ARG A 13 -5.56 -2.60 -3.12
CA ARG A 13 -4.45 -1.64 -3.16
C ARG A 13 -3.43 -2.02 -4.23
N ASP A 14 -2.72 -1.02 -4.71
CA ASP A 14 -1.62 -1.27 -5.65
C ASP A 14 -0.42 -1.81 -4.88
N ILE A 15 0.29 -2.76 -5.47
CA ILE A 15 1.51 -3.36 -4.93
C ILE A 15 2.62 -3.29 -5.96
N GLY A 16 3.87 -3.31 -5.54
CA GLY A 16 4.98 -3.25 -6.47
C GLY A 16 6.14 -2.42 -5.98
N TYR A 17 7.28 -2.62 -6.65
CA TYR A 17 8.47 -1.81 -6.44
C TYR A 17 8.17 -0.36 -6.82
N GLY A 18 8.45 0.56 -5.90
CA GLY A 18 8.22 1.99 -6.09
C GLY A 18 6.76 2.43 -5.92
N VAL A 19 5.86 1.58 -5.43
CA VAL A 19 4.53 1.99 -4.93
C VAL A 19 4.69 2.44 -3.47
N PRO A 20 4.75 3.76 -3.17
CA PRO A 20 4.99 4.23 -1.82
C PRO A 20 3.89 3.76 -0.86
N ALA A 21 4.29 3.37 0.34
CA ALA A 21 3.41 2.89 1.39
C ALA A 21 3.99 3.20 2.77
N PHE A 22 3.14 3.09 3.78
CA PHE A 22 3.61 3.00 5.16
C PHE A 22 3.71 1.54 5.59
N CYS A 23 4.59 1.26 6.54
CA CYS A 23 4.63 -0.04 7.20
C CYS A 23 3.25 -0.43 7.75
N ASP A 24 2.77 -1.64 7.43
CA ASP A 24 1.46 -2.15 7.85
C ASP A 24 1.39 -2.47 9.36
N GLN A 25 2.49 -2.28 10.10
CA GLN A 25 2.48 -2.40 11.55
C GLN A 25 1.71 -1.21 12.16
N PRO A 26 0.70 -1.47 13.02
CA PRO A 26 0.00 -0.41 13.76
C PRO A 26 0.98 0.46 14.54
N GLY A 27 0.85 1.78 14.38
CA GLY A 27 1.72 2.76 15.06
C GLY A 27 3.10 2.98 14.43
N CYS A 28 3.44 2.34 13.29
CA CYS A 28 4.73 2.56 12.61
C CYS A 28 4.57 3.34 11.31
N ASP A 29 4.98 4.61 11.27
CA ASP A 29 4.86 5.47 10.08
C ASP A 29 6.11 5.46 9.19
N GLU A 30 6.91 4.40 9.26
CA GLU A 30 8.05 4.21 8.36
C GLU A 30 7.57 4.11 6.91
N GLU A 31 8.16 4.91 6.03
CA GLU A 31 7.89 4.87 4.59
C GLU A 31 8.66 3.71 3.95
N ILE A 32 7.94 2.94 3.14
CA ILE A 32 8.43 1.78 2.41
C ILE A 32 7.86 1.80 0.99
N ASP A 33 8.18 0.80 0.19
CA ASP A 33 7.37 0.44 -0.97
C ASP A 33 6.65 -0.91 -0.76
N ARG A 34 5.64 -1.19 -1.59
CA ARG A 34 4.95 -2.50 -1.57
C ARG A 34 5.63 -3.54 -2.47
N GLY A 35 6.95 -3.51 -2.55
CA GLY A 35 7.79 -4.49 -3.23
C GLY A 35 8.07 -5.72 -2.37
N LEU A 36 8.67 -6.75 -2.97
CA LEU A 36 8.90 -8.03 -2.28
C LEU A 36 9.89 -7.91 -1.11
N GLY A 37 10.77 -6.91 -1.11
CA GLY A 37 11.72 -6.67 -0.01
C GLY A 37 11.05 -6.29 1.31
N PHE A 38 9.82 -5.78 1.26
CA PHE A 38 9.04 -5.43 2.45
C PHE A 38 7.89 -6.40 2.71
N LYS A 39 7.69 -7.42 1.86
CA LYS A 39 6.56 -8.33 1.99
C LYS A 39 6.77 -9.29 3.16
N CYS A 40 5.72 -9.51 3.94
CA CYS A 40 5.69 -10.59 4.94
C CYS A 40 6.01 -11.95 4.29
N ASP A 41 7.01 -12.64 4.82
CA ASP A 41 7.55 -13.90 4.32
C ASP A 41 7.02 -15.13 5.07
N ASP A 42 6.14 -14.94 6.05
CA ASP A 42 5.43 -16.02 6.73
C ASP A 42 4.47 -16.74 5.77
N GLU A 43 4.91 -17.92 5.31
CA GLU A 43 4.19 -18.79 4.37
C GLU A 43 2.86 -19.31 4.93
N GLU A 44 2.75 -19.48 6.25
CA GLU A 44 1.53 -19.98 6.90
C GLU A 44 0.48 -18.88 7.02
N CYS A 45 0.92 -17.63 7.24
CA CYS A 45 0.03 -16.49 7.39
C CYS A 45 -0.59 -16.03 6.06
N GLY A 46 0.22 -15.89 5.01
CA GLY A 46 -0.23 -15.40 3.71
C GLY A 46 -0.97 -14.06 3.77
N CYS A 47 -0.64 -13.16 4.70
CA CYS A 47 -1.42 -11.93 4.94
C CYS A 47 -1.40 -10.91 3.80
N GLY A 48 -0.40 -10.94 2.91
CA GLY A 48 -0.25 -9.96 1.83
C GLY A 48 0.09 -8.54 2.32
N LYS A 49 0.74 -8.44 3.48
CA LYS A 49 1.13 -7.16 4.09
C LYS A 49 2.60 -6.85 3.92
N PHE A 50 2.93 -5.57 4.07
CA PHE A 50 4.27 -5.04 3.88
C PHE A 50 4.74 -4.32 5.15
N TYR A 51 5.95 -4.65 5.61
CA TYR A 51 6.53 -4.14 6.84
C TYR A 51 7.94 -3.63 6.57
N CYS A 52 8.37 -2.60 7.32
CA CYS A 52 9.76 -2.15 7.25
C CYS A 52 10.72 -3.22 7.77
N GLU A 53 11.99 -3.11 7.42
CA GLU A 53 13.02 -4.10 7.78
C GLU A 53 13.06 -4.38 9.29
N ALA A 54 12.86 -3.36 10.12
CA ALA A 54 12.86 -3.56 11.56
C ALA A 54 11.66 -4.36 12.08
N HIS A 55 10.55 -4.39 11.34
CA HIS A 55 9.40 -5.23 11.67
C HIS A 55 9.44 -6.61 11.01
N LEU A 56 10.34 -6.82 10.03
CA LEU A 56 10.58 -8.11 9.39
C LEU A 56 11.71 -8.90 10.05
N TYR A 57 12.84 -8.24 10.34
CA TYR A 57 14.12 -8.89 10.63
C TYR A 57 14.69 -8.60 12.01
N ASP A 58 14.20 -7.58 12.71
CA ASP A 58 14.65 -7.20 14.05
C ASP A 58 13.70 -7.77 15.13
N THR A 59 14.00 -7.48 16.39
CA THR A 59 13.27 -7.87 17.59
C THR A 59 11.88 -7.24 17.74
N ARG A 60 11.44 -6.40 16.80
CA ARG A 60 10.09 -5.80 16.80
C ARG A 60 9.15 -6.64 15.94
N PRO A 61 8.34 -7.55 16.51
CA PRO A 61 7.44 -8.36 15.70
C PRO A 61 6.34 -7.51 15.08
N HIS A 62 6.05 -7.77 13.81
CA HIS A 62 4.83 -7.29 13.18
C HIS A 62 3.60 -8.11 13.63
N THR A 63 2.40 -7.55 13.47
CA THR A 63 1.13 -8.26 13.74
C THR A 63 0.32 -8.53 12.49
N HIS A 64 -0.29 -9.72 12.43
CA HIS A 64 -1.16 -10.12 11.33
C HIS A 64 -2.63 -9.77 11.55
N ALA A 65 -3.02 -9.35 12.75
CA ALA A 65 -4.42 -9.15 13.11
C ALA A 65 -5.03 -7.84 12.57
N ALA A 66 -4.27 -6.74 12.57
CA ALA A 66 -4.77 -5.43 12.13
C ALA A 66 -4.88 -5.34 10.61
N PRO A 67 -5.84 -4.62 10.02
CA PRO A 67 -5.83 -4.37 8.58
C PRO A 67 -4.56 -3.59 8.17
N PRO A 68 -4.12 -3.70 6.90
CA PRO A 68 -3.01 -2.88 6.41
C PRO A 68 -3.33 -1.39 6.47
N LYS A 69 -2.29 -0.57 6.39
CA LYS A 69 -2.48 0.87 6.30
C LYS A 69 -3.06 1.28 4.95
N ARG A 70 -3.72 2.44 4.96
CA ARG A 70 -4.26 3.10 3.76
C ARG A 70 -3.16 3.40 2.74
N GLU A 71 -3.59 3.82 1.56
CA GLU A 71 -2.67 4.27 0.52
C GLU A 71 -1.81 5.44 0.98
N HIS A 72 -0.56 5.44 0.53
CA HIS A 72 0.32 6.57 0.76
C HIS A 72 -0.26 7.80 0.04
N PRO A 73 -0.33 8.98 0.68
CA PRO A 73 -0.93 10.15 0.07
C PRO A 73 -0.31 10.53 -1.28
N SER A 74 1.02 10.42 -1.41
CA SER A 74 1.70 10.71 -2.68
C SER A 74 1.38 9.68 -3.77
N TRP A 75 1.12 8.42 -3.41
CA TRP A 75 0.70 7.41 -4.37
C TRP A 75 -0.71 7.69 -4.88
N ALA A 76 -1.64 7.95 -3.97
CA ALA A 76 -3.01 8.31 -4.32
C ALA A 76 -3.05 9.57 -5.19
N GLU A 77 -2.24 10.59 -4.87
CA GLU A 77 -2.11 11.80 -5.69
C GLU A 77 -1.58 11.47 -7.08
N HIS A 78 -0.47 10.73 -7.19
CA HIS A 78 0.11 10.32 -8.47
C HIS A 78 -0.91 9.58 -9.35
N VAL A 79 -1.58 8.56 -8.83
CA VAL A 79 -2.60 7.79 -9.58
C VAL A 79 -3.78 8.69 -10.01
N LEU A 80 -4.18 9.66 -9.18
CA LEU A 80 -5.32 10.53 -9.47
C LEU A 80 -5.00 11.67 -10.46
N THR A 81 -3.77 12.15 -10.52
CA THR A 81 -3.43 13.37 -11.28
C THR A 81 -2.51 13.13 -12.47
N ASP A 82 -1.63 12.13 -12.43
CA ASP A 82 -0.64 11.91 -13.48
C ASP A 82 -1.30 11.51 -14.82
N GLU A 83 -0.79 12.05 -15.93
CA GLU A 83 -1.34 11.79 -17.27
C GLU A 83 -1.18 10.33 -17.70
N SER A 84 -0.11 9.66 -17.25
CA SER A 84 0.15 8.26 -17.57
C SER A 84 -0.94 7.31 -17.02
N TRP A 85 -1.68 7.75 -15.99
CA TRP A 85 -2.78 7.02 -15.37
C TRP A 85 -4.17 7.39 -15.91
N ALA A 86 -4.26 8.33 -16.87
CA ALA A 86 -5.55 8.81 -17.39
C ALA A 86 -6.43 7.68 -17.93
N ARG A 87 -5.83 6.72 -18.64
CA ARG A 87 -6.55 5.54 -19.16
C ARG A 87 -7.11 4.67 -18.03
N TRP A 88 -6.28 4.34 -17.04
CA TRP A 88 -6.71 3.52 -15.91
C TRP A 88 -7.87 4.18 -15.17
N ARG A 89 -7.82 5.50 -14.92
CA ARG A 89 -8.90 6.24 -14.26
C ARG A 89 -10.22 6.18 -15.03
N ALA A 90 -10.16 6.28 -16.36
CA ALA A 90 -11.34 6.18 -17.22
C ALA A 90 -11.96 4.76 -17.19
N GLU A 91 -11.13 3.73 -17.09
CA GLU A 91 -11.56 2.33 -17.04
C GLU A 91 -11.94 1.86 -15.62
N ASN A 92 -11.53 2.56 -14.56
CA ASN A 92 -11.68 2.16 -13.16
C ASN A 92 -12.31 3.27 -12.28
N PRO A 93 -13.57 3.70 -12.55
CA PRO A 93 -14.21 4.78 -11.79
C PRO A 93 -14.37 4.44 -10.29
N GLU A 94 -14.52 3.15 -9.96
CA GLU A 94 -14.61 2.67 -8.58
C GLU A 94 -13.28 2.83 -7.81
N GLY A 95 -12.15 2.56 -8.48
CA GLY A 95 -10.81 2.74 -7.92
C GLY A 95 -10.50 4.20 -7.67
N VAL A 96 -10.89 5.08 -8.61
CA VAL A 96 -10.80 6.55 -8.46
C VAL A 96 -11.61 7.02 -7.25
N ALA A 97 -12.86 6.55 -7.10
CA ALA A 97 -13.69 6.89 -5.95
C ALA A 97 -13.05 6.41 -4.63
N TYR A 98 -12.56 5.17 -4.58
CA TYR A 98 -11.89 4.61 -3.41
C TYR A 98 -10.67 5.44 -2.99
N MET A 99 -9.74 5.72 -3.91
CA MET A 99 -8.56 6.54 -3.60
C MET A 99 -8.95 7.98 -3.24
N GLY A 100 -10.02 8.52 -3.85
CA GLY A 100 -10.59 9.81 -3.49
C GLY A 100 -11.10 9.86 -2.05
N THR A 101 -11.74 8.80 -1.55
CA THR A 101 -12.17 8.73 -0.14
C THR A 101 -10.98 8.69 0.83
N GLN A 102 -9.85 8.11 0.42
CA GLN A 102 -8.65 8.06 1.25
C GLN A 102 -7.92 9.41 1.36
N ARG A 103 -8.08 10.34 0.39
CA ARG A 103 -7.62 11.74 0.51
C ARG A 103 -8.39 12.56 1.54
N GLY A 104 -9.66 12.21 1.78
CA GLY A 104 -10.56 12.97 2.67
C GLY A 104 -10.35 12.71 4.17
N GLY A 105 -9.59 11.68 4.54
CA GLY A 105 -9.35 11.30 5.93
C GLY A 105 -8.18 12.04 6.57
N ARG A 106 -8.29 13.36 6.77
CA ARG A 106 -7.47 14.05 7.78
C ARG A 106 -8.07 13.80 9.17
N ALA A 107 -7.24 13.23 10.05
CA ALA A 107 -7.18 13.43 11.50
C ALA A 107 -8.45 13.17 12.33
N ASP A 108 -8.46 12.07 13.08
CA ASP A 108 -9.11 11.92 14.39
C ASP A 108 -8.58 10.61 15.02
N GLY A 109 -7.81 10.57 16.11
CA GLY A 109 -7.22 11.59 16.99
C GLY A 109 -6.09 10.95 17.81
#